data_AF-A0A7J9KE81-F1
#
_entry.id   AF-A0A7J9KE81-F1
#
_cell.length_a   1.000
_cell.length_b   1.000
_cell.length_c   1.000
_cell.angle_alpha   90.00
_cell.angle_beta   90.00
_cell.angle_gamma   90.00
#
_symmetry.space_group_name_H-M   'P 1'
#
loop_
_entity.id
_entity.type
_entity.pdbx_description
1 polymer ?
#
loop_
_entity_poly.entity_id
_entity_poly.type
_entity_poly.pdbx_seq_one_letter_code
_entity_poly.pdbx_strand_id
1 'polypeptide(L)' 'MATDMADIYQIEAQAVLEGFQLAWEKGFRRVEVESDNVMLIKSLQSGLATVNNVKEIRMIH' A
#
# COMPACT_ATOMS: atom_id res chain seq x y z
N MET A 1 -2.95 23.30 -12.91
CA MET A 1 -2.20 22.83 -11.72
C MET A 1 -3.04 21.72 -11.10
N ALA A 2 -2.77 20.48 -11.50
CA ALA A 2 -3.45 19.26 -11.02
C ALA A 2 -2.42 18.22 -10.54
N THR A 3 -1.19 18.68 -10.31
CA THR A 3 -0.02 17.88 -9.97
C THR A 3 0.09 17.61 -8.46
N ASP A 4 -0.39 18.53 -7.61
CA ASP A 4 -0.18 18.49 -6.16
C ASP A 4 -0.80 17.28 -5.43
N MET A 5 -2.03 16.89 -5.78
CA MET A 5 -2.74 15.83 -5.05
C MET A 5 -2.27 14.42 -5.41
N ALA A 6 -1.87 14.20 -6.67
CA ALA A 6 -1.32 12.92 -7.10
C ALA A 6 0.05 12.68 -6.45
N ASP A 7 0.84 13.75 -6.31
CA ASP A 7 2.16 13.71 -5.70
C ASP A 7 2.06 13.42 -4.19
N ILE A 8 1.14 14.07 -3.45
CA ILE A 8 0.93 13.81 -2.01
C ILE A 8 0.49 12.36 -1.75
N TYR A 9 -0.51 11.88 -2.50
CA TYR A 9 -0.96 10.50 -2.35
C TYR A 9 0.15 9.49 -2.60
N GLN A 10 0.98 9.70 -3.63
CA GLN A 10 2.11 8.81 -3.93
C GLN A 10 3.14 8.80 -2.82
N ILE A 11 3.49 9.96 -2.27
CA ILE A 11 4.45 10.08 -1.16
C ILE A 11 3.95 9.31 0.07
N GLU A 12 2.69 9.48 0.46
CA GLU A 12 2.14 8.81 1.64
C GLU A 12 1.94 7.31 1.44
N ALA A 13 1.53 6.88 0.23
CA ALA A 13 1.45 5.47 -0.11
C ALA A 13 2.84 4.80 -0.06
N GLN A 14 3.88 5.49 -0.53
CA GLN A 14 5.26 5.03 -0.46
C GLN A 14 5.73 4.90 1.00
N ALA A 15 5.42 5.88 1.86
CA ALA A 15 5.75 5.82 3.29
C ALA A 15 5.10 4.62 4.00
N VAL A 16 3.84 4.30 3.67
CA VAL A 16 3.17 3.11 4.22
C VAL A 16 3.84 1.81 3.74
N LEU A 17 4.21 1.72 2.47
CA LEU A 17 4.89 0.55 1.91
C LEU A 17 6.24 0.29 2.59
N GLU A 18 7.05 1.34 2.77
CA GLU A 18 8.34 1.26 3.47
C GLU A 18 8.16 0.83 4.93
N GLY A 19 7.14 1.37 5.61
CA GLY A 19 6.77 0.95 6.96
C GLY A 19 6.41 -0.55 7.05
N PHE A 20 5.68 -1.07 6.06
CA PHE A 20 5.36 -2.50 5.99
C PHE A 20 6.58 -3.37 5.74
N GLN A 21 7.49 -2.96 4.85
CA GLN A 21 8.75 -3.67 4.61
C GLN A 21 9.59 -3.75 5.89
N LEU A 22 9.75 -2.63 6.60
CA LEU A 22 10.46 -2.58 7.87
C LEU A 22 9.82 -3.48 8.93
N ALA A 23 8.49 -3.46 9.05
CA ALA A 23 7.78 -4.31 9.99
C ALA A 23 7.97 -5.80 9.68
N TRP A 24 7.95 -6.16 8.39
CA TRP A 24 8.21 -7.51 7.93
C TRP A 24 9.63 -7.98 8.23
N GLU A 25 10.64 -7.16 7.95
CA GLU A 25 12.04 -7.44 8.27
C GLU A 25 12.26 -7.65 9.77
N LYS A 26 11.51 -6.93 10.61
CA LYS A 26 11.50 -7.10 12.07
C LYS A 26 10.67 -8.29 12.57
N GLY A 27 10.05 -9.05 11.67
CA GLY A 27 9.28 -10.25 11.99
C GLY A 27 7.85 -9.99 12.47
N PHE A 28 7.34 -8.76 12.38
CA PHE A 28 5.96 -8.46 12.70
C PHE A 28 5.03 -9.02 11.61
N ARG A 29 3.97 -9.72 12.05
CA ARG A 29 2.97 -10.34 11.16
C ARG A 29 1.63 -9.61 11.15
N ARG A 30 1.45 -8.66 12.07
CA ARG A 30 0.26 -7.83 12.23
C ARG A 30 0.72 -6.41 12.55
N VAL A 31 0.14 -5.44 11.86
CA VAL A 31 0.44 -4.01 12.01
C VAL A 31 -0.86 -3.23 11.95
N GLU A 32 -0.93 -2.15 12.70
CA GLU A 32 -1.99 -1.16 12.63
C GLU A 32 -1.43 0.08 11.93
N VAL A 33 -2.21 0.66 11.01
CA VAL A 33 -1.83 1.85 10.25
C VAL A 33 -2.87 2.92 10.50
N GLU A 34 -2.41 4.09 10.91
CA GLU A 34 -3.21 5.30 11.07
C GLU A 34 -2.76 6.32 10.02
N SER A 35 -3.72 6.98 9.39
CA SER A 35 -3.47 8.04 8.40
C SER A 35 -4.63 9.03 8.44
N ASP A 36 -4.34 10.30 8.21
CA ASP A 36 -5.35 11.34 7.98
C ASP A 36 -5.77 11.44 6.50
N ASN A 37 -5.05 10.75 5.60
CA ASN A 37 -5.41 10.66 4.19
C ASN A 37 -6.51 9.63 3.95
N VAL A 38 -7.74 10.15 3.83
CA VAL A 38 -8.95 9.37 3.55
C VAL A 38 -8.84 8.55 2.26
N MET A 39 -8.15 9.04 1.22
CA MET A 39 -7.98 8.31 -0.03
C MET A 39 -7.08 7.09 0.16
N LEU A 40 -5.99 7.23 0.92
CA LEU A 40 -5.08 6.14 1.26
C LEU A 40 -5.79 5.05 2.08
N ILE A 41 -6.56 5.46 3.10
CA ILE A 41 -7.36 4.52 3.91
C ILE A 41 -8.33 3.73 3.02
N LYS A 42 -9.05 4.41 2.13
CA LYS A 42 -9.99 3.75 1.20
C LYS A 42 -9.28 2.79 0.25
N SER A 43 -8.11 3.16 -0.27
CA SER A 43 -7.29 2.28 -1.12
C SER A 43 -6.85 1.01 -0.37
N LEU A 44 -6.41 1.13 0.88
CA LEU A 44 -6.00 -0.01 1.70
C LEU A 44 -7.19 -0.91 2.10
N GLN A 45 -8.31 -0.31 2.50
CA GLN A 45 -9.53 -1.03 2.90
C GLN A 45 -10.22 -1.73 1.72
N SER A 46 -10.16 -1.15 0.53
CA SER A 46 -10.72 -1.76 -0.68
C SER A 46 -9.91 -2.97 -1.17
N GLY A 47 -8.81 -3.31 -0.50
CA GLY A 47 -8.08 -4.55 -0.68
C GLY A 47 -7.48 -4.76 -2.07
N LEU A 48 -7.24 -3.69 -2.84
CA LEU A 48 -7.00 -3.78 -4.29
C LEU A 48 -8.14 -4.54 -4.99
N ALA A 49 -9.25 -3.85 -5.29
CA ALA A 49 -10.22 -4.30 -6.29
C ALA A 49 -9.59 -4.56 -7.69
N THR A 50 -8.31 -4.25 -7.88
CA THR A 50 -7.50 -4.65 -9.03
C THR A 50 -6.82 -5.99 -8.76
N VAL A 51 -7.63 -7.06 -8.80
CA VAL A 51 -7.17 -8.42 -9.05
C VAL A 51 -6.73 -8.51 -10.53
N ASN A 52 -5.69 -7.80 -10.94
CA ASN A 52 -5.00 -7.98 -12.22
C ASN A 52 -3.52 -7.72 -11.91
N ASN A 53 -2.68 -8.67 -11.51
CA ASN A 53 -2.24 -9.80 -12.32
C ASN A 53 -1.45 -10.83 -11.46
N VAL A 54 -1.77 -10.97 -10.17
CA VAL A 54 -1.03 -11.89 -9.25
C VAL A 54 -1.32 -13.38 -9.54
N LYS A 55 -2.15 -13.68 -10.55
CA LYS A 55 -2.28 -15.04 -11.08
C LYS A 55 -1.00 -15.54 -11.78
N GLU A 56 -0.06 -14.68 -12.17
CA GLU A 56 1.19 -15.11 -12.81
C GLU A 56 2.27 -15.60 -11.84
N ILE A 57 2.25 -15.22 -10.55
CA ILE A 57 3.32 -15.58 -9.60
C ILE A 57 3.14 -17.02 -9.03
N ARG A 58 2.09 -17.76 -9.44
CA ARG A 58 1.90 -19.17 -9.06
C ARG A 58 2.42 -20.20 -10.09
N MET A 59 3.12 -19.78 -11.14
CA MET A 59 3.72 -20.69 -12.13
C MET A 59 5.24 -20.58 -12.20
N ILE A 60 5.92 -20.66 -11.05
CA ILE A 60 7.32 -21.08 -11.01
C ILE A 60 7.39 -22.24 -10.02
N HIS A 61 7.21 -23.45 -10.55
CA HIS A 61 7.67 -24.70 -9.97
C HIS A 61 8.88 -25.15 -10.80
#